data_AF-A0A956NW66-F1
#
_entry.id   AF-A0A956NW66-F1
#
_cell.length_a   1.000
_cell.length_b   1.000
_cell.length_c   1.000
_cell.angle_alpha   90.00
_cell.angle_beta   90.00
_cell.angle_gamma   90.00
#
_symmetry.space_group_name_H-M   'P 1'
#
loop_
_entity.id
_entity.type
_entity.pdbx_description
1 polymer ?
#
loop_
_entity_poly.entity_id
_entity_poly.type
_entity_poly.pdbx_seq_one_letter_code
_entity_poly.pdbx_strand_id
1 'polypeptide(L)' 'MIELTLPMQQDKAIALLEAYQEEGITFTFKEKKGIKLYFNTTEADLDKAAKLAKAAIKAESWGSVLYFQVAPVK' A
#
# COMPACT_ATOMS: atom_id res chain seq x y z
N MET A 1 -4.27 -6.31 -8.10
CA MET A 1 -3.33 -5.20 -7.78
C MET A 1 -4.05 -4.17 -6.93
N ILE A 2 -3.32 -3.46 -6.10
CA ILE A 2 -3.85 -2.32 -5.34
C ILE A 2 -3.21 -1.01 -5.79
N GLU A 3 -3.97 0.08 -5.75
CA GLU A 3 -3.51 1.45 -5.95
C GLU A 3 -3.46 2.14 -4.59
N LEU A 4 -2.31 2.73 -4.27
CA LEU A 4 -2.10 3.62 -3.13
C LEU A 4 -1.91 5.05 -3.67
N THR A 5 -2.83 5.94 -3.34
CA THR A 5 -2.72 7.37 -3.63
C THR A 5 -2.18 8.08 -2.40
N LEU A 6 -0.93 8.56 -2.47
CA LEU A 6 -0.32 9.38 -1.43
C LEU A 6 0.58 10.50 -2.02
N PRO A 7 0.39 11.77 -1.60
CA PRO A 7 1.18 12.88 -2.11
C PRO A 7 2.57 12.98 -1.48
N MET A 8 2.76 12.48 -0.26
CA MET A 8 4.00 12.59 0.52
C MET A 8 4.42 11.24 1.09
N GLN A 9 5.70 11.10 1.46
CA GLN A 9 6.26 9.87 2.07
C GLN A 9 6.11 8.61 1.18
N GLN A 10 6.12 8.79 -0.14
CA GLN A 10 5.96 7.70 -1.11
C GLN A 10 7.02 6.61 -0.94
N ASP A 11 8.29 7.00 -0.81
CA ASP A 11 9.39 6.04 -0.67
C ASP A 11 9.29 5.21 0.62
N LYS A 12 8.81 5.83 1.71
CA LYS A 12 8.55 5.12 2.97
C LYS A 12 7.41 4.12 2.84
N ALA A 13 6.33 4.50 2.14
CA ALA A 13 5.21 3.60 1.90
C ALA A 13 5.60 2.41 1.01
N ILE A 14 6.46 2.65 -0.01
CA ILE A 14 7.03 1.58 -0.83
C ILE A 14 7.83 0.62 0.05
N ALA A 15 8.82 1.14 0.79
CA ALA A 15 9.66 0.32 1.65
C ALA A 15 8.86 -0.47 2.71
N LEU A 16 7.84 0.16 3.31
CA LEU A 16 6.96 -0.50 4.28
C LEU A 16 6.19 -1.66 3.67
N LEU A 17 5.54 -1.44 2.51
CA LEU A 17 4.71 -2.46 1.88
C LEU A 17 5.55 -3.59 1.27
N GLU A 18 6.74 -3.30 0.74
CA GLU A 18 7.66 -4.34 0.27
C GLU A 18 8.25 -5.18 1.41
N ALA A 19 8.38 -4.60 2.61
CA ALA A 19 8.78 -5.32 3.82
C ALA A 19 7.62 -6.06 4.51
N TYR A 20 6.38 -5.88 4.04
CA TYR A 20 5.21 -6.49 4.66
C TYR A 20 5.15 -8.00 4.37
N GLN A 21 5.15 -8.81 5.42
CA GLN A 21 5.12 -10.28 5.36
C GLN A 21 4.19 -10.88 6.43
N GLU A 22 3.04 -10.26 6.68
CA GLU A 22 2.03 -10.85 7.58
C GLU A 22 1.03 -11.71 6.79
N GLU A 23 0.49 -12.75 7.45
CA GLU A 23 -0.51 -13.67 6.87
C GLU A 23 -0.11 -14.37 5.56
N GLY A 24 1.18 -14.37 5.19
CA GLY A 24 1.66 -14.90 3.90
C GLY A 24 1.31 -13.99 2.71
N ILE A 25 0.85 -12.76 2.98
CA ILE A 25 0.52 -11.77 1.96
C ILE A 25 1.73 -10.87 1.75
N THR A 26 2.18 -10.77 0.51
CA THR A 26 3.29 -9.90 0.13
C THR A 26 2.79 -8.81 -0.80
N PHE A 27 3.36 -7.61 -0.68
CA PHE A 27 3.17 -6.54 -1.66
C PHE A 27 4.47 -6.30 -2.42
N THR A 28 4.38 -6.15 -3.74
CA THR A 28 5.56 -5.86 -4.58
C THR A 28 5.29 -4.59 -5.35
N PHE A 29 6.19 -3.60 -5.25
CA PHE A 29 6.05 -2.36 -5.98
C PHE A 29 6.14 -2.61 -7.48
N LYS A 30 5.19 -2.07 -8.24
CA LYS A 30 5.12 -2.24 -9.70
C LYS A 30 5.54 -0.97 -10.42
N GLU A 31 4.84 0.13 -10.14
CA GLU A 31 5.08 1.40 -10.80
C GLU A 31 4.50 2.58 -10.01
N LYS A 32 4.94 3.78 -10.38
CA LYS A 32 4.45 5.07 -9.87
C LYS A 32 3.93 5.91 -11.03
N LYS A 33 2.74 6.50 -10.87
CA LYS A 33 2.15 7.48 -11.79
C LYS A 33 1.71 8.71 -10.99
N GLY A 34 2.58 9.73 -10.95
CA GLY A 34 2.35 10.93 -10.16
C GLY A 34 2.29 10.62 -8.65
N ILE A 35 1.13 10.85 -8.03
CA ILE A 35 0.88 10.54 -6.61
C ILE A 35 0.32 9.13 -6.37
N LYS A 36 0.13 8.36 -7.44
CA LYS A 36 -0.39 6.98 -7.39
C LYS A 36 0.76 5.99 -7.44
N LEU A 37 0.77 5.06 -6.50
CA LEU A 37 1.67 3.92 -6.44
C LEU A 37 0.85 2.65 -6.68
N TYR A 38 1.40 1.71 -7.43
CA TYR A 38 0.74 0.44 -7.74
C TYR A 38 1.54 -0.72 -7.19
N PHE A 39 0.85 -1.63 -6.51
CA PHE A 39 1.45 -2.82 -5.93
C PHE A 39 0.76 -4.09 -6.44
N ASN A 40 1.58 -5.08 -6.79
CA ASN A 40 1.12 -6.46 -6.91
C ASN A 40 0.94 -7.05 -5.52
N THR A 41 0.03 -8.01 -5.38
CA THR A 41 -0.19 -8.74 -4.14
C THR A 41 -0.48 -10.21 -4.44
N THR A 42 -0.11 -11.10 -3.52
CA THR A 42 -0.43 -12.52 -3.58
C THR A 42 -1.85 -12.84 -3.12
N GLU A 43 -2.52 -11.90 -2.44
CA GLU A 43 -3.90 -12.04 -1.97
C GLU A 43 -4.90 -11.92 -3.13
N ALA A 44 -5.85 -12.85 -3.18
CA ALA A 44 -6.90 -12.89 -4.21
C ALA A 44 -8.01 -11.88 -3.90
N ASP A 45 -8.32 -11.67 -2.61
CA ASP A 45 -9.25 -10.63 -2.17
C ASP A 45 -8.55 -9.26 -2.14
N LEU A 46 -8.70 -8.51 -3.23
CA LEU A 46 -8.07 -7.20 -3.37
C LEU A 46 -8.60 -6.15 -2.38
N ASP A 47 -9.84 -6.28 -1.91
CA ASP A 47 -10.41 -5.41 -0.89
C ASP A 47 -9.77 -5.68 0.48
N LYS A 48 -9.54 -6.96 0.80
CA LYS A 48 -8.74 -7.34 1.98
C LYS A 48 -7.32 -6.83 1.87
N ALA A 49 -6.65 -7.03 0.73
CA ALA A 49 -5.29 -6.57 0.49
C ALA A 49 -5.16 -5.04 0.65
N ALA A 50 -6.12 -4.28 0.12
CA ALA A 50 -6.16 -2.82 0.25
C ALA A 50 -6.35 -2.38 1.71
N LYS A 51 -7.21 -3.07 2.48
CA LYS A 51 -7.40 -2.79 3.91
C LYS A 51 -6.14 -3.07 4.72
N LEU A 52 -5.44 -4.17 4.46
CA LEU A 52 -4.19 -4.51 5.13
C LEU A 52 -3.10 -3.49 4.85
N ALA A 53 -2.86 -3.15 3.58
CA ALA A 53 -1.88 -2.13 3.21
C ALA A 53 -2.21 -0.77 3.85
N LYS A 54 -3.49 -0.40 3.90
CA LYS A 54 -3.94 0.83 4.57
C LYS A 54 -3.70 0.79 6.08
N ALA A 55 -3.97 -0.34 6.72
CA ALA A 55 -3.75 -0.54 8.15
C ALA A 55 -2.25 -0.47 8.50
N ALA A 56 -1.40 -1.13 7.72
CA ALA A 56 0.05 -1.09 7.88
C ALA A 56 0.58 0.35 7.82
N ILE A 57 0.19 1.13 6.81
CA ILE A 57 0.60 2.53 6.69
C ILE A 57 0.07 3.37 7.86
N LYS A 58 -1.17 3.16 8.32
CA LYS A 58 -1.72 3.89 9.46
C LYS A 58 -1.05 3.56 10.80
N ALA A 59 -0.50 2.36 10.95
CA ALA A 59 0.19 1.93 12.16
C ALA A 59 1.53 2.68 12.34
N GLU A 60 2.12 3.15 11.23
CA GLU A 60 3.32 3.96 11.26
C GLU A 60 3.07 5.36 11.83
N SER A 61 4.02 5.84 12.64
CA SER A 61 3.98 7.18 13.25
C SER A 61 3.78 8.29 12.23
N TRP A 62 4.42 8.18 11.07
CA TRP A 62 4.32 9.13 9.96
C TRP A 62 3.06 8.95 9.13
N GLY A 63 2.48 7.74 9.05
CA GLY A 63 1.35 7.45 8.16
C GLY A 63 -0.01 7.77 8.77
N SER A 64 -0.12 7.75 10.10
CA SER A 64 -1.35 8.10 10.83
C SER A 64 -1.86 9.53 10.55
N VAL A 65 -0.96 10.45 10.22
CA VAL A 65 -1.26 11.87 9.94
C VAL A 65 -1.39 12.20 8.45
N LEU A 66 -1.15 11.23 7.55
CA LEU A 66 -1.22 11.47 6.11
C LEU A 66 -2.66 11.34 5.60
N TYR A 67 -2.99 12.19 4.62
CA TYR A 67 -4.14 11.96 3.77
C TYR A 67 -3.75 11.04 2.61
N PHE A 68 -4.27 9.82 2.61
CA PHE A 68 -4.01 8.83 1.57
C PHE A 68 -5.19 7.87 1.40
N GLN A 69 -5.23 7.21 0.24
CA GLN A 69 -6.23 6.21 -0.09
C GLN A 69 -5.56 4.94 -0.61
N VAL A 70 -6.12 3.78 -0.24
CA VAL A 70 -5.77 2.49 -0.86
C VAL A 70 -7.04 1.88 -1.42
N ALA A 71 -6.99 1.39 -2.65
CA ALA A 71 -8.13 0.75 -3.32
C ALA A 71 -7.67 -0.36 -4.28
N PRO A 72 -8.53 -1.36 -4.58
CA PRO A 72 -8.30 -2.27 -5.69
C PRO A 72 -8.17 -1.51 -7.01
N VAL A 73 -7.22 -1.91 -7.86
CA VAL A 73 -7.16 -1.42 -9.25
C VAL A 73 -8.32 -2.06 -10.01
N LYS A 74 -9.18 -1.23 -10.61
CA LYS A 74 -10.25 -1.66 -11.51
C LYS A 74 -9.75 -1.82 -12.94
#